data_AF-A0A0R3QEZ7-F1
#
_entry.id   AF-A0A0R3QEZ7-F1
#
_cell.length_a   1.000
_cell.length_b   1.000
_cell.length_c   1.000
_cell.angle_alpha   90.00
_cell.angle_beta   90.00
_cell.angle_gamma   90.00
#
_symmetry.space_group_name_H-M   'P 1'
#
loop_
_entity.id
_entity.type
_entity.pdbx_description
1 polymer ?
#
loop_
_entity_poly.entity_id
_entity_poly.type
_entity_poly.pdbx_seq_one_letter_code
_entity_poly.pdbx_strand_id
1 'polypeptide(L)'
;MAGFYPPDTFAEWNHALEWSPVPYTIDDSMLQMHSIPNCNTTQRGYNLPELVHTTVANAKLLDYIAKHTGWNRSIESASDLADNIVKMVYSFFNLNLYNTSLPGWIEKPTLEEFDKQSLKEAIMTLLEKHPLTCVNYEPCRDIMGGIWLNHILTALRNAVDGQQTRKFIGYVSVSSYDG
;
A
#
# COMPACT_ATOMS: atom_id res chain seq x y z
N MET A 1 3.39 10.57 -17.86
CA MET A 1 4.31 10.72 -19.02
C MET A 1 3.85 11.76 -20.03
N ALA A 2 2.55 11.94 -20.30
CA ALA A 2 2.05 12.91 -21.29
C ALA A 2 2.57 14.35 -21.10
N GLY A 3 2.63 14.86 -19.87
CA GLY A 3 3.22 16.19 -19.59
C GLY A 3 4.75 16.23 -19.60
N PHE A 4 5.42 15.07 -19.55
CA PHE A 4 6.89 14.98 -19.56
C PHE A 4 7.45 14.85 -20.99
N TYR A 5 6.66 14.25 -21.89
CA TYR A 5 6.96 14.10 -23.31
C TYR A 5 5.78 14.57 -24.16
N PRO A 6 5.49 15.89 -24.19
CA PRO A 6 4.56 16.43 -25.17
C PRO A 6 5.09 16.12 -26.58
N PRO A 7 4.22 15.86 -27.57
CA PRO A 7 4.68 15.70 -28.95
C PRO A 7 5.31 17.01 -29.42
N ASP A 8 6.58 16.96 -29.79
CA ASP A 8 7.26 18.03 -30.50
C ASP A 8 7.96 17.43 -31.72
N THR A 9 7.78 18.06 -32.88
CA THR A 9 8.32 17.65 -34.17
C THR A 9 8.18 16.15 -34.47
N PHE A 10 9.26 15.37 -34.35
CA PHE A 10 9.33 13.96 -34.76
C PHE A 10 8.45 13.01 -33.92
N ALA A 11 8.04 13.44 -32.73
CA ALA A 11 7.17 12.66 -31.85
C ALA A 11 5.67 12.89 -32.13
N GLU A 12 5.33 13.87 -32.97
CA GLU A 12 3.95 14.12 -33.41
C GLU A 12 3.53 13.07 -34.44
N TRP A 13 2.61 12.20 -34.05
CA TRP A 13 2.06 11.15 -34.90
C TRP A 13 0.59 11.40 -35.29
N ASN A 14 -0.08 12.34 -34.60
CA ASN A 14 -1.48 12.71 -34.83
C ASN A 14 -1.72 14.18 -34.49
N HIS A 15 -1.99 15.00 -35.51
CA HIS A 15 -2.24 16.45 -35.37
C HIS A 15 -3.50 16.81 -34.56
N ALA A 16 -4.42 15.87 -34.36
CA ALA A 16 -5.63 16.07 -33.56
C ALA A 16 -5.44 15.69 -32.08
N LEU A 17 -4.26 15.18 -31.68
CA LEU A 17 -4.02 14.66 -30.34
C LEU A 17 -2.61 15.04 -29.86
N GLU A 18 -2.54 15.97 -28.91
CA GLU A 18 -1.30 16.41 -28.25
C GLU A 18 -0.80 15.36 -27.23
N TRP A 19 -0.53 14.14 -27.69
CA TRP A 19 -0.03 13.04 -26.86
C TRP A 19 0.92 12.13 -27.64
N SER A 20 1.99 11.70 -26.98
CA SER A 20 2.96 10.73 -27.51
C SER A 20 2.92 9.43 -26.71
N PRO A 21 2.93 8.26 -27.37
CA PRO A 21 3.08 6.99 -26.67
C PRO A 21 4.48 6.90 -26.05
N VAL A 22 4.53 6.63 -24.75
CA VAL A 22 5.78 6.36 -24.03
C VAL A 22 5.71 4.94 -23.47
N PRO A 23 6.62 4.03 -23.87
CA PRO A 23 6.57 2.65 -23.42
C PRO A 23 6.84 2.57 -21.91
N TYR A 24 6.16 1.64 -21.26
CA TYR A 24 6.37 1.28 -19.87
C TYR A 24 6.33 -0.25 -19.72
N THR A 25 6.93 -0.74 -18.64
CA THR A 25 6.88 -2.15 -18.24
C THR A 25 6.25 -2.23 -16.87
N ILE A 26 5.49 -3.30 -16.63
CA ILE A 26 4.91 -3.61 -15.32
C ILE A 26 5.81 -4.63 -14.64
N ASP A 27 6.28 -4.30 -13.43
CA ASP A 27 7.10 -5.19 -12.61
C ASP A 27 6.65 -5.09 -11.15
N ASP A 28 5.59 -5.83 -10.84
CA ASP A 28 5.02 -5.90 -9.49
C ASP A 28 5.99 -6.55 -8.50
N SER A 29 6.92 -7.38 -8.97
CA SER A 29 7.89 -8.07 -8.11
C SER A 29 8.93 -7.13 -7.53
N MET A 30 9.24 -6.08 -8.27
CA MET A 30 10.11 -5.02 -7.81
C MET A 30 9.33 -3.95 -7.02
N LEU A 31 8.14 -3.56 -7.48
CA LEU A 31 7.45 -2.36 -6.96
C LEU A 31 6.39 -2.65 -5.88
N GLN A 32 5.82 -3.85 -5.86
CA GLN A 32 4.74 -4.26 -4.96
C GLN A 32 4.88 -5.75 -4.58
N MET A 33 6.04 -6.13 -4.05
CA MET A 33 6.37 -7.54 -3.79
C MET A 33 5.34 -8.25 -2.89
N HIS A 34 4.66 -7.52 -2.00
CA HIS A 34 3.56 -8.00 -1.17
C HIS A 34 2.32 -8.48 -1.95
N SER A 35 2.09 -7.91 -3.13
CA SER A 35 0.94 -8.19 -4.00
C SER A 35 1.13 -9.45 -4.83
N ILE A 36 2.32 -10.09 -4.77
CA ILE A 36 2.59 -11.32 -5.52
C ILE A 36 2.09 -12.55 -4.74
N PRO A 37 1.08 -13.27 -5.26
CA PRO A 37 0.59 -14.48 -4.62
C PRO A 37 1.66 -15.59 -4.64
N ASN A 38 1.70 -16.38 -3.57
CA ASN A 38 2.57 -17.57 -3.43
C ASN A 38 4.07 -17.30 -3.52
N CYS A 39 4.52 -16.12 -3.12
CA CYS A 39 5.95 -15.88 -2.98
C CYS A 39 6.47 -16.47 -1.66
N ASN A 40 7.23 -17.56 -1.73
CA ASN A 40 7.87 -18.17 -0.54
C ASN A 40 8.75 -17.19 0.23
N THR A 41 9.31 -16.19 -0.46
CA THR A 41 10.14 -15.14 0.13
C THR A 41 9.30 -14.23 1.01
N THR A 42 8.14 -13.74 0.54
CA THR A 42 7.23 -12.94 1.37
C THR A 42 6.70 -13.76 2.53
N GLN A 43 6.30 -15.02 2.33
CA GLN A 43 5.84 -15.88 3.43
C GLN A 43 6.86 -16.05 4.58
N ARG A 44 8.17 -15.99 4.29
CA ARG A 44 9.23 -16.05 5.32
C ARG A 44 9.45 -14.73 6.07
N GLY A 45 9.24 -13.59 5.41
CA GLY A 45 9.38 -12.26 6.03
C GLY A 45 8.13 -11.80 6.79
N TYR A 46 6.98 -12.42 6.55
CA TYR A 46 5.67 -12.00 7.06
C TYR A 46 5.33 -12.53 8.46
N ASN A 47 6.15 -13.41 9.05
CA ASN A 47 5.96 -13.83 10.43
C ASN A 47 6.61 -12.82 11.39
N LEU A 48 5.91 -11.73 11.65
CA LEU A 48 6.39 -10.59 12.43
C LEU A 48 6.03 -10.77 13.92
N PRO A 49 7.02 -10.94 14.83
CA PRO A 49 6.74 -11.17 16.25
C PRO A 49 5.88 -10.08 16.90
N GLU A 50 6.08 -8.82 16.49
CA GLU A 50 5.29 -7.68 16.96
C GLU A 50 3.80 -7.80 16.57
N LEU A 51 3.50 -8.36 15.40
CA LEU A 51 2.11 -8.57 14.97
C LEU A 51 1.43 -9.70 15.74
N VAL A 52 2.19 -10.71 16.21
CA VAL A 52 1.65 -11.73 17.10
C VAL A 52 1.15 -11.11 18.40
N HIS A 53 1.96 -10.25 19.02
CA HIS A 53 1.55 -9.52 20.23
C HIS A 53 0.34 -8.60 19.96
N THR A 54 0.35 -7.88 18.84
CA THR A 54 -0.76 -7.00 18.46
C THR A 54 -2.05 -7.80 18.24
N THR A 55 -1.96 -8.99 17.64
CA THR A 55 -3.09 -9.90 17.41
C THR A 55 -3.71 -10.38 18.72
N VAL A 56 -2.87 -10.73 19.70
CA VAL A 56 -3.33 -11.17 21.02
C VAL A 56 -3.97 -10.00 21.79
N ALA A 57 -3.32 -8.84 21.79
CA ALA A 57 -3.82 -7.64 22.48
C ALA A 57 -5.16 -7.16 21.93
N ASN A 58 -5.39 -7.31 20.62
CA ASN A 58 -6.61 -6.88 19.94
C ASN A 58 -7.61 -8.01 19.68
N ALA A 59 -7.47 -9.15 20.36
CA ALA A 59 -8.27 -10.35 20.11
C ALA A 59 -9.78 -10.07 20.01
N LYS A 60 -10.36 -9.38 21.00
CA LYS A 60 -11.79 -9.03 21.04
C LYS A 60 -12.22 -8.13 19.87
N LEU A 61 -11.38 -7.15 19.52
CA LEU A 61 -11.63 -6.23 18.41
C LEU A 61 -11.58 -6.98 17.07
N LEU A 62 -10.59 -7.85 16.87
CA LEU A 62 -10.47 -8.66 15.66
C LEU A 62 -11.64 -9.63 15.50
N ASP A 63 -12.10 -10.25 16.60
CA ASP A 63 -13.30 -11.09 16.61
C ASP A 63 -14.55 -10.29 16.21
N TYR A 64 -14.69 -9.08 16.74
CA TYR A 64 -15.80 -8.19 16.41
C TYR A 64 -15.79 -7.78 14.94
N ILE A 65 -14.62 -7.38 14.41
CA ILE A 65 -14.44 -7.04 12.99
C ILE A 65 -14.80 -8.24 12.12
N ALA A 66 -14.19 -9.41 12.35
CA ALA A 66 -14.42 -10.61 11.56
C ALA A 66 -15.89 -11.02 11.52
N LYS A 67 -16.60 -10.90 12.66
CA LYS A 67 -18.04 -11.18 12.76
C LYS A 67 -18.87 -10.26 11.87
N HIS A 68 -18.51 -8.97 11.76
CA HIS A 68 -19.30 -7.98 11.04
C HIS A 68 -18.90 -7.82 9.57
N THR A 69 -17.66 -8.11 9.19
CA THR A 69 -17.18 -8.04 7.81
C THR A 69 -17.26 -9.39 7.09
N GLY A 70 -17.23 -10.50 7.82
CA GLY A 70 -17.04 -11.84 7.27
C GLY A 70 -15.60 -12.12 6.82
N TRP A 71 -14.66 -11.24 7.13
CA TRP A 71 -13.23 -11.41 6.80
C TRP A 71 -12.48 -12.24 7.83
N ASN A 72 -11.25 -12.59 7.49
CA ASN A 72 -10.38 -13.33 8.40
C ASN A 72 -10.11 -12.53 9.68
N ARG A 73 -9.99 -13.25 10.80
CA ARG A 73 -9.60 -12.68 12.08
C ARG A 73 -8.09 -12.42 12.11
N SER A 74 -7.65 -11.36 11.44
CA SER A 74 -6.23 -11.03 11.33
C SER A 74 -5.99 -9.52 11.30
N ILE A 75 -4.74 -9.11 11.54
CA ILE A 75 -4.32 -7.70 11.49
C ILE A 75 -4.45 -7.16 10.07
N GLU A 76 -4.17 -7.97 9.05
CA GLU A 76 -4.29 -7.60 7.64
C GLU A 76 -5.73 -7.22 7.30
N SER A 77 -6.71 -8.08 7.63
CA SER A 77 -8.12 -7.77 7.38
C SER A 77 -8.62 -6.55 8.16
N ALA A 78 -8.09 -6.32 9.36
CA ALA A 78 -8.40 -5.11 10.13
C ALA A 78 -7.73 -3.85 9.54
N SER A 79 -6.52 -3.99 8.98
CA SER A 79 -5.82 -2.92 8.26
C SER A 79 -6.59 -2.54 6.99
N ASP A 80 -7.08 -3.53 6.24
CA ASP A 80 -7.92 -3.33 5.05
C ASP A 80 -9.23 -2.62 5.41
N LEU A 81 -9.82 -2.92 6.58
CA LEU A 81 -11.00 -2.22 7.04
C LEU A 81 -10.68 -0.75 7.36
N ALA A 82 -9.57 -0.48 8.04
CA ALA A 82 -9.14 0.87 8.37
C ALA A 82 -8.92 1.70 7.10
N ASP A 83 -8.25 1.14 6.08
CA ASP A 83 -8.05 1.78 4.78
C ASP A 83 -9.39 2.08 4.07
N ASN A 84 -10.34 1.15 4.10
CA ASN A 84 -11.68 1.39 3.58
C ASN A 84 -12.42 2.51 4.35
N ILE A 85 -12.28 2.56 5.68
CA ILE A 85 -12.85 3.65 6.49
C ILE A 85 -12.22 4.99 6.12
N VAL A 86 -10.90 5.05 5.88
CA VAL A 86 -10.24 6.26 5.37
C VAL A 86 -10.87 6.67 4.06
N LYS A 87 -10.93 5.78 3.07
CA LYS A 87 -11.52 6.07 1.76
C LYS A 87 -12.99 6.54 1.84
N MET A 88 -13.76 5.98 2.78
CA MET A 88 -15.17 6.35 2.99
C MET A 88 -15.36 7.68 3.71
N VAL A 89 -14.58 7.95 4.76
CA VAL A 89 -14.84 9.01 5.76
C VAL A 89 -13.76 10.08 5.80
N TYR A 90 -12.50 9.68 5.64
CA TYR A 90 -11.35 10.58 5.71
C TYR A 90 -10.79 10.78 4.32
N SER A 91 -11.28 11.81 3.66
CA SER A 91 -10.45 12.37 2.60
C SER A 91 -9.25 13.06 3.23
N PHE A 92 -8.06 12.55 2.93
CA PHE A 92 -6.76 13.13 3.30
C PHE A 92 -6.53 14.55 2.74
N PHE A 93 -7.55 15.20 2.16
CA PHE A 93 -7.54 16.57 1.67
C PHE A 93 -8.85 17.35 1.94
N ASN A 94 -9.61 17.05 3.01
CA ASN A 94 -10.91 17.71 3.30
C ASN A 94 -11.95 17.62 2.15
N LEU A 95 -11.82 16.63 1.26
CA LEU A 95 -12.73 16.42 0.14
C LEU A 95 -13.52 15.14 0.34
N ASN A 96 -14.65 15.14 1.05
CA ASN A 96 -15.52 13.96 1.22
C ASN A 96 -15.71 13.20 -0.11
N LEU A 97 -14.87 12.20 -0.41
CA LEU A 97 -14.75 11.63 -1.76
C LEU A 97 -16.06 10.93 -2.16
N TYR A 98 -16.74 10.35 -1.17
CA TYR A 98 -17.96 9.58 -1.39
C TYR A 98 -19.13 9.98 -0.48
N ASN A 99 -18.96 10.97 0.41
CA ASN A 99 -19.98 11.45 1.35
C ASN A 99 -20.85 10.31 1.94
N THR A 100 -20.21 9.23 2.38
CA THR A 100 -20.90 8.00 2.80
C THR A 100 -20.87 7.85 4.32
N SER A 101 -21.97 7.33 4.87
CA SER A 101 -22.04 6.96 6.28
C SER A 101 -21.23 5.69 6.56
N LEU A 102 -20.69 5.57 7.77
CA LEU A 102 -20.08 4.32 8.23
C LEU A 102 -21.14 3.22 8.41
N PRO A 103 -20.74 1.94 8.37
CA PRO A 103 -21.62 0.82 8.70
C PRO A 103 -22.26 0.99 10.09
N GLY A 104 -23.50 0.52 10.24
CA GLY A 104 -24.27 0.67 11.47
C GLY A 104 -23.60 0.10 12.72
N TRP A 105 -22.80 -0.95 12.58
CA TRP A 105 -22.07 -1.60 13.67
C TRP A 105 -20.82 -0.81 14.14
N ILE A 106 -20.37 0.16 13.35
CA ILE A 106 -19.34 1.14 13.72
C ILE A 106 -20.00 2.40 14.29
N GLU A 107 -21.10 2.83 13.68
CA GLU A 107 -21.90 3.98 14.15
C GLU A 107 -22.53 3.73 15.52
N LYS A 108 -22.91 2.48 15.80
CA LYS A 108 -23.53 2.02 17.06
C LYS A 108 -22.93 0.67 17.46
N PRO A 109 -21.73 0.66 18.05
CA PRO A 109 -21.06 -0.59 18.40
C PRO A 109 -21.79 -1.36 19.50
N THR A 110 -21.73 -2.69 19.40
CA THR A 110 -22.21 -3.59 20.47
C THR A 110 -21.06 -4.25 21.23
N LEU A 111 -19.81 -3.90 20.89
CA LEU A 111 -18.63 -4.38 21.60
C LEU A 111 -18.50 -3.61 22.91
N GLU A 112 -18.48 -4.34 24.03
CA GLU A 112 -18.30 -3.77 25.35
C GLU A 112 -17.00 -2.94 25.42
N GLU A 113 -17.01 -1.84 26.17
CA GLU A 113 -15.90 -0.87 26.31
C GLU A 113 -15.68 0.07 25.10
N PHE A 114 -16.40 -0.11 23.99
CA PHE A 114 -16.27 0.75 22.82
C PHE A 114 -17.53 1.58 22.54
N ASP A 115 -17.34 2.88 22.35
CA ASP A 115 -18.31 3.77 21.71
C ASP A 115 -17.89 4.01 20.24
N LYS A 116 -18.69 4.79 19.50
CA LYS A 116 -18.41 5.09 18.09
C LYS A 116 -16.99 5.64 17.89
N GLN A 117 -16.56 6.56 18.74
CA GLN A 117 -15.29 7.24 18.60
C GLN A 117 -14.14 6.32 18.98
N SER A 118 -14.22 5.63 20.12
CA SER A 118 -13.16 4.75 20.57
C SER A 118 -13.02 3.49 19.69
N LEU A 119 -14.12 2.96 19.14
CA LEU A 119 -14.05 1.86 18.17
C LEU A 119 -13.32 2.32 16.90
N LYS A 120 -13.67 3.51 16.41
CA LYS A 120 -13.07 4.06 15.21
C LYS A 120 -11.57 4.27 15.41
N GLU A 121 -11.17 4.91 16.51
CA GLU A 121 -9.76 5.11 16.85
C GLU A 121 -9.01 3.78 16.95
N ALA A 122 -9.59 2.78 17.61
CA ALA A 122 -8.97 1.46 17.74
C ALA A 122 -8.77 0.77 16.39
N ILE A 123 -9.76 0.81 15.49
CA ILE A 123 -9.62 0.30 14.11
C ILE A 123 -8.52 1.08 13.38
N MET A 124 -8.49 2.41 13.52
CA MET A 124 -7.47 3.25 12.89
C MET A 124 -6.05 2.99 13.39
N THR A 125 -5.85 2.51 14.62
CA THR A 125 -4.50 2.09 15.08
C THR A 125 -3.94 0.89 14.32
N LEU A 126 -4.81 0.15 13.63
CA LEU A 126 -4.43 -0.98 12.79
C LEU A 126 -4.17 -0.57 11.33
N LEU A 127 -4.44 0.69 10.95
CA LEU A 127 -4.14 1.19 9.62
C LEU A 127 -2.67 0.96 9.27
N GLU A 128 -2.41 0.30 8.15
CA GLU A 128 -1.06 0.01 7.64
C GLU A 128 -0.15 -0.68 8.66
N LYS A 129 -0.70 -1.33 9.70
CA LYS A 129 0.11 -1.88 10.80
C LYS A 129 1.07 -2.97 10.31
N HIS A 130 0.63 -3.81 9.38
CA HIS A 130 1.47 -4.83 8.78
C HIS A 130 2.66 -4.25 7.98
N PRO A 131 2.46 -3.38 6.95
CA PRO A 131 3.59 -2.77 6.23
C PRO A 131 4.49 -1.93 7.14
N LEU A 132 3.95 -1.24 8.15
CA LEU A 132 4.74 -0.54 9.18
C LEU A 132 5.72 -1.42 9.92
N THR A 133 5.24 -2.56 10.41
CA THR A 133 6.10 -3.48 11.14
C THR A 133 7.11 -4.12 10.18
N CYS A 134 6.70 -4.38 8.94
CA CYS A 134 7.56 -4.95 7.91
C CYS A 134 8.77 -4.06 7.58
N VAL A 135 8.61 -2.74 7.43
CA VAL A 135 9.74 -1.84 7.11
C VAL A 135 10.80 -1.78 8.20
N ASN A 136 10.43 -2.13 9.45
CA ASN A 136 11.34 -2.16 10.59
C ASN A 136 11.95 -3.54 10.87
N TYR A 137 11.53 -4.57 10.12
CA TYR A 137 12.02 -5.94 10.28
C TYR A 137 12.82 -6.36 9.04
N GLU A 138 14.14 -6.51 9.20
CA GLU A 138 15.09 -6.73 8.10
C GLU A 138 14.64 -7.76 7.04
N PRO A 139 14.22 -8.99 7.40
CA PRO A 139 13.77 -9.96 6.41
C PRO A 139 12.59 -9.49 5.55
N CYS A 140 11.66 -8.71 6.12
CA CYS A 140 10.50 -8.21 5.42
C CYS A 140 10.82 -6.92 4.65
N ARG A 141 11.54 -6.00 5.28
CA ARG A 141 12.04 -4.74 4.69
C ARG A 141 12.87 -4.99 3.43
N ASP A 142 13.79 -5.95 3.48
CA ASP A 142 14.71 -6.21 2.37
C ASP A 142 13.98 -6.82 1.17
N ILE A 143 12.86 -7.52 1.40
CA ILE A 143 11.99 -8.03 0.35
C ILE A 143 11.12 -6.91 -0.23
N MET A 144 10.54 -6.06 0.62
CA MET A 144 9.61 -5.01 0.20
C MET A 144 10.29 -3.82 -0.47
N GLY A 145 11.38 -3.32 0.12
CA GLY A 145 12.12 -2.16 -0.39
C GLY A 145 13.50 -2.49 -0.93
N GLY A 146 14.12 -3.57 -0.43
CA GLY A 146 15.50 -3.92 -0.80
C GLY A 146 15.64 -4.37 -2.26
N ILE A 147 14.62 -5.05 -2.83
CA ILE A 147 14.61 -5.42 -4.26
C ILE A 147 14.65 -4.16 -5.14
N TRP A 148 13.78 -3.20 -4.86
CA TRP A 148 13.72 -1.94 -5.60
C TRP A 148 15.01 -1.12 -5.42
N LEU A 149 15.51 -1.01 -4.18
CA LEU A 149 16.77 -0.33 -3.89
C LEU A 149 17.95 -0.97 -4.65
N ASN A 150 18.03 -2.31 -4.67
CA ASN A 150 19.07 -3.02 -5.39
C ASN A 150 18.98 -2.79 -6.91
N HIS A 151 17.78 -2.68 -7.47
CA HIS A 151 17.60 -2.29 -8.88
C HIS A 151 18.11 -0.87 -9.14
N ILE A 152 17.81 0.09 -8.27
CA ILE A 152 18.32 1.47 -8.38
C ILE A 152 19.86 1.47 -8.32
N LEU A 153 20.46 0.81 -7.34
CA LEU A 153 21.92 0.75 -7.18
C LEU A 153 22.59 0.08 -8.38
N THR A 154 22.02 -0.99 -8.90
CA THR A 154 22.50 -1.67 -10.11
C THR A 154 22.43 -0.76 -11.33
N ALA A 155 21.31 -0.06 -11.53
CA ALA A 155 21.15 0.87 -12.64
C ALA A 155 22.17 2.03 -12.60
N LEU A 156 22.47 2.54 -11.40
CA LEU A 156 23.48 3.58 -11.19
C LEU A 156 24.89 3.08 -11.50
N ARG A 157 25.25 1.88 -11.01
CA ARG A 157 26.55 1.26 -11.32
C ARG A 157 26.73 1.03 -12.82
N ASN A 158 25.72 0.45 -13.47
CA ASN A 158 25.77 0.21 -14.90
C ASN A 158 25.87 1.51 -15.72
N ALA A 159 25.32 2.63 -15.22
CA ALA A 159 25.49 3.93 -15.86
C ALA A 159 26.93 4.45 -15.74
N VAL A 160 27.57 4.29 -14.58
CA VAL A 160 28.99 4.65 -14.35
C VAL A 160 29.91 3.79 -15.22
N ASP A 161 29.62 2.50 -15.31
CA ASP A 161 30.43 1.53 -16.07
C ASP A 161 30.17 1.58 -17.59
N GLY A 162 29.28 2.47 -18.06
CA GLY A 162 28.93 2.60 -19.48
C GLY A 162 28.11 1.43 -20.05
N GLN A 163 27.56 0.57 -19.18
CA GLN A 163 26.77 -0.61 -19.54
C GLN A 163 25.29 -0.30 -19.80
N GLN A 164 24.84 0.94 -19.56
CA GLN A 164 23.45 1.34 -19.71
C GLN A 164 23.35 2.72 -20.38
N THR A 165 22.42 2.88 -21.33
CA THR A 165 22.27 4.10 -22.13
C THR A 165 21.11 4.99 -21.67
N ARG A 166 20.19 4.47 -20.84
CA ARG A 166 19.03 5.25 -20.37
C ARG A 166 19.50 6.37 -19.46
N LYS A 167 18.94 7.57 -19.66
CA LYS A 167 19.26 8.77 -18.86
C LYS A 167 18.30 9.00 -17.70
N PHE A 168 17.11 8.40 -17.78
CA PHE A 168 16.07 8.50 -16.77
C PHE A 168 15.39 7.14 -16.61
N ILE A 169 15.06 6.79 -15.38
CA ILE A 169 14.23 5.63 -15.04
C ILE A 169 13.15 6.15 -14.10
N GLY A 170 11.90 6.13 -14.57
CA GLY A 170 10.74 6.46 -13.75
C GLY A 170 10.14 5.20 -13.17
N TYR A 171 9.92 5.20 -11.86
CA TYR A 171 9.15 4.16 -11.18
C TYR A 171 7.81 4.76 -10.77
N VAL A 172 6.72 4.08 -11.10
CA VAL A 172 5.37 4.46 -10.68
C VAL A 172 4.86 3.36 -9.78
N SER A 173 4.75 3.65 -8.49
CA SER A 173 4.20 2.73 -7.50
C SER A 173 3.15 3.46 -6.66
N VAL A 174 2.45 2.72 -5.82
CA VAL A 174 1.50 3.25 -4.86
C VAL A 174 2.19 3.46 -3.52
N SER A 175 1.74 4.46 -2.77
CA SER A 175 2.15 4.59 -1.38
C SER A 175 1.67 3.36 -0.62
N SER A 176 2.57 2.76 0.15
CA SER A 176 2.20 1.85 1.24
C SER A 176 2.15 2.60 2.59
N TYR A 177 2.32 3.94 2.54
CA TYR A 177 2.64 4.82 3.66
C TYR A 177 2.24 6.28 3.39
N ASP A 178 0.96 6.64 3.59
CA ASP A 178 0.54 8.05 3.72
C ASP A 178 0.17 8.33 5.18
N GLY A 179 1.19 8.56 6.00
CA GLY A 179 1.09 9.03 7.39
C GLY A 179 1.06 10.55 7.48
#